data_AF-A0A358EKF0-F1
#
_entry.id   AF-A0A358EKF0-F1
#
_cell.length_a   1.000
_cell.length_b   1.000
_cell.length_c   1.000
_cell.angle_alpha   90.00
_cell.angle_beta   90.00
_cell.angle_gamma   90.00
#
_symmetry.space_group_name_H-M   'P 1'
#
loop_
_entity.id
_entity.type
_entity.pdbx_description
1 polymer ?
#
loop_
_entity_poly.entity_id
_entity_poly.type
_entity_poly.pdbx_seq_one_letter_code
_entity_poly.pdbx_strand_id
1 'polypeptide(L)'
;MSQTLVGNLLVAQSGGPTAVINSSIAGVISEAGRHECIEEIYGGMNGVYGILQENLIDIGEENTKSIQALKHTPGAALGTCRYKINFKKNPEQAEKDMNRLFEIIKAHNIRYFFYAGGNDSQDTTNKVHLEAAKRGYDIRAIGVPKTIDNDLPHTDHTPGYG
;
A
#
# COMPACT_ATOMS: atom_id res chain seq x y z
N MET A 1 14.99 20.80 4.88
CA MET A 1 15.04 19.42 5.41
C MET A 1 13.59 19.00 5.60
N SER A 2 13.15 17.90 5.00
CA SER A 2 11.78 17.43 5.20
C SER A 2 11.61 17.03 6.68
N GLN A 3 10.48 17.41 7.27
CA GLN A 3 10.17 17.06 8.65
C GLN A 3 10.02 15.53 8.77
N THR A 4 10.59 14.94 9.81
CA THR A 4 10.39 13.52 10.13
C THR A 4 8.92 13.32 10.53
N LEU A 5 8.21 12.46 9.81
CA LEU A 5 6.84 12.08 10.17
C LEU A 5 6.92 10.93 11.17
N VAL A 6 6.22 11.06 12.30
CA VAL A 6 6.13 10.00 13.31
C VAL A 6 4.73 9.40 13.27
N GLY A 7 4.65 8.09 13.07
CA GLY A 7 3.39 7.34 13.10
C GLY A 7 3.50 6.02 12.34
N ASN A 8 2.36 5.46 11.97
CA ASN A 8 2.28 4.08 11.50
C ASN A 8 2.44 3.94 9.99
N LEU A 9 2.83 2.75 9.56
CA LEU A 9 2.90 2.36 8.16
C LEU A 9 1.75 1.44 7.80
N LEU A 10 1.12 1.65 6.64
CA LEU A 10 0.16 0.74 6.04
C LEU A 10 0.70 0.27 4.69
N VAL A 11 0.82 -1.05 4.51
CA VAL A 11 1.22 -1.67 3.25
C VAL A 11 0.11 -2.59 2.71
N ALA A 12 -0.18 -2.56 1.42
CA ALA A 12 -1.15 -3.46 0.82
C ALA A 12 -0.83 -3.84 -0.64
N GLN A 13 -1.45 -4.93 -1.09
CA GLN A 13 -1.27 -5.52 -2.42
C GLN A 13 -2.54 -5.32 -3.28
N SER A 14 -2.34 -5.10 -4.58
CA SER A 14 -3.41 -4.72 -5.52
C SER A 14 -3.23 -5.32 -6.91
N GLY A 15 -4.36 -5.67 -7.53
CA GLY A 15 -4.41 -6.23 -8.87
C GLY A 15 -4.03 -7.71 -8.92
N GLY A 16 -3.60 -8.17 -10.09
CA GLY A 16 -3.15 -9.55 -10.27
C GLY A 16 -1.88 -9.85 -9.45
N PRO A 17 -1.84 -10.98 -8.71
CA PRO A 17 -0.64 -11.40 -7.98
C PRO A 17 0.49 -11.75 -8.95
N THR A 18 1.72 -11.75 -8.44
CA THR A 18 2.90 -12.20 -9.20
C THR A 18 3.67 -13.24 -8.38
N ALA A 19 4.69 -13.86 -8.99
CA ALA A 19 5.57 -14.78 -8.27
C ALA A 19 6.41 -14.09 -7.17
N VAL A 20 6.55 -12.76 -7.22
CA VAL A 20 7.53 -12.00 -6.40
C VAL A 20 6.95 -10.79 -5.68
N ILE A 21 5.63 -10.51 -5.78
CA ILE A 21 5.03 -9.35 -5.11
C ILE A 21 5.23 -9.40 -3.58
N ASN A 22 5.23 -10.59 -2.98
CA ASN A 22 5.52 -10.77 -1.56
C ASN A 22 6.96 -10.38 -1.19
N SER A 23 7.93 -10.53 -2.10
CA SER A 23 9.30 -10.07 -1.88
C SER A 23 9.39 -8.56 -1.77
N SER A 24 8.60 -7.81 -2.55
CA SER A 24 8.49 -6.35 -2.42
C SER A 24 7.86 -5.94 -1.09
N ILE A 25 6.81 -6.63 -0.65
CA ILE A 25 6.17 -6.39 0.65
C ILE A 25 7.13 -6.68 1.80
N ALA A 26 7.86 -7.80 1.74
CA ALA A 26 8.89 -8.13 2.72
C ALA A 26 9.98 -7.07 2.81
N GLY A 27 10.36 -6.47 1.67
CA GLY A 27 11.29 -5.34 1.61
C GLY A 27 10.76 -4.11 2.35
N VAL A 28 9.52 -3.71 2.08
CA VAL A 28 8.85 -2.59 2.78
C VAL A 28 8.81 -2.83 4.29
N ILE A 29 8.32 -3.99 4.73
CA ILE A 29 8.20 -4.33 6.16
C ILE A 29 9.57 -4.36 6.82
N SER A 30 10.56 -5.01 6.20
CA SER A 30 11.90 -5.16 6.77
C SER A 30 12.62 -3.83 6.90
N GLU A 31 12.45 -2.93 5.92
CA GLU A 31 13.06 -1.60 5.99
C GLU A 31 12.33 -0.72 7.00
N ALA A 32 11.00 -0.75 7.00
CA ALA A 32 10.18 0.04 7.93
C ALA A 32 10.56 -0.21 9.41
N GLY A 33 10.74 -1.48 9.78
CA GLY A 33 11.14 -1.86 11.15
C GLY A 33 12.53 -1.40 11.58
N ARG A 34 13.29 -0.70 10.71
CA ARG A 34 14.61 -0.12 11.03
C ARG A 34 14.55 1.37 11.37
N HIS A 35 13.38 2.00 11.28
CA HIS A 35 13.21 3.44 11.50
C HIS A 35 12.29 3.69 12.70
N GLU A 36 12.81 4.32 13.75
CA GLU A 36 12.05 4.61 14.99
C GLU A 36 10.85 5.55 14.77
N CYS A 37 10.81 6.29 13.66
CA CYS A 37 9.67 7.14 13.32
C CYS A 37 8.46 6.35 12.76
N ILE A 38 8.64 5.06 12.47
CA ILE A 38 7.57 4.13 12.11
C ILE A 38 7.25 3.32 13.36
N GLU A 39 6.13 3.64 14.02
CA GLU A 39 5.76 3.05 15.31
C GLU A 39 5.22 1.63 15.13
N GLU A 40 4.20 1.47 14.28
CA GLU A 40 3.60 0.17 13.94
C GLU A 40 3.51 -0.05 12.43
N ILE A 41 3.43 -1.32 12.02
CA ILE A 41 3.30 -1.73 10.61
C ILE A 41 2.01 -2.52 10.43
N TYR A 42 1.08 -2.00 9.63
CA TYR A 42 -0.16 -2.65 9.27
C TYR A 42 -0.14 -3.22 7.85
N GLY A 43 -0.72 -4.40 7.69
CA GLY A 43 -1.05 -5.00 6.41
C GLY A 43 -2.53 -4.78 6.06
N GLY A 44 -2.80 -4.16 4.90
CA GLY A 44 -4.17 -4.02 4.40
C GLY A 44 -4.64 -5.27 3.69
N MET A 45 -5.57 -6.01 4.30
CA MET A 45 -6.07 -7.26 3.73
C MET A 45 -6.89 -7.00 2.47
N ASN A 46 -6.71 -7.82 1.44
CA ASN A 46 -7.45 -7.74 0.18
C ASN A 46 -7.39 -6.36 -0.49
N GLY A 47 -6.25 -5.68 -0.40
CA GLY A 47 -5.99 -4.38 -1.02
C GLY A 47 -6.89 -3.26 -0.49
N VAL A 48 -7.10 -2.23 -1.32
CA VAL A 48 -7.89 -1.05 -0.91
C VAL A 48 -9.32 -1.42 -0.49
N TYR A 49 -9.91 -2.47 -1.06
CA TYR A 49 -11.25 -2.91 -0.68
C TYR A 49 -11.33 -3.32 0.80
N GLY A 50 -10.40 -4.16 1.27
CA GLY A 50 -10.41 -4.54 2.68
C GLY A 50 -9.95 -3.41 3.60
N ILE A 51 -9.07 -2.52 3.14
CA ILE A 51 -8.75 -1.29 3.89
C ILE A 51 -10.02 -0.48 4.13
N LEU A 52 -10.87 -0.26 3.12
CA LEU A 52 -12.14 0.50 3.28
C LEU A 52 -13.10 -0.14 4.31
N GLN A 53 -13.00 -1.46 4.50
CA GLN A 53 -13.74 -2.23 5.51
C GLN A 53 -12.98 -2.33 6.85
N GLU A 54 -11.87 -1.62 7.00
CA GLU A 54 -10.99 -1.62 8.19
C GLU A 54 -10.44 -3.01 8.52
N ASN A 55 -10.26 -3.85 7.50
CA ASN A 55 -9.64 -5.17 7.62
C ASN A 55 -8.11 -5.02 7.53
N LEU A 56 -7.51 -4.63 8.66
CA LEU A 56 -6.07 -4.47 8.83
C LEU A 56 -5.52 -5.58 9.72
N ILE A 57 -4.32 -6.06 9.40
CA ILE A 57 -3.55 -6.93 10.30
C ILE A 57 -2.37 -6.17 10.86
N ASP A 58 -2.04 -6.40 12.12
CA ASP A 58 -0.81 -5.92 12.72
C ASP A 58 0.34 -6.87 12.36
N ILE A 59 1.33 -6.36 11.62
CA ILE A 59 2.49 -7.14 11.19
C ILE A 59 3.46 -7.37 12.36
N GLY A 60 3.42 -6.55 13.41
CA GLY A 60 4.21 -6.73 14.63
C GLY A 60 3.91 -8.04 15.36
N GLU A 61 2.71 -8.59 15.18
CA GLU A 61 2.31 -9.89 15.73
C GLU A 61 2.91 -11.08 14.94
N GLU A 62 3.42 -10.85 13.73
CA GLU A 62 4.03 -11.87 12.90
C GLU A 62 5.50 -12.11 13.24
N ASN A 63 5.91 -13.37 13.27
CA ASN A 63 7.30 -13.70 13.55
C ASN A 63 8.22 -13.34 12.36
N THR A 64 9.47 -12.97 12.65
CA THR A 64 10.44 -12.57 11.61
C THR A 64 10.68 -13.64 10.56
N LYS A 65 10.57 -14.94 10.90
CA LYS A 65 10.75 -16.03 9.92
C LYS A 65 9.62 -16.05 8.89
N SER A 66 8.37 -15.80 9.30
CA SER A 66 7.23 -15.64 8.39
C SER A 66 7.48 -14.51 7.41
N ILE A 67 7.93 -13.34 7.90
CA ILE A 67 8.24 -12.19 7.05
C ILE A 67 9.38 -12.48 6.07
N GLN A 68 10.43 -13.20 6.49
CA GLN A 68 11.50 -13.60 5.57
C GLN A 68 11.03 -14.63 4.53
N ALA A 69 10.13 -15.55 4.91
CA ALA A 69 9.57 -16.55 3.99
C ALA A 69 8.75 -15.93 2.85
N LEU A 70 8.19 -14.72 3.03
CA LEU A 70 7.51 -13.98 1.98
C LEU A 70 8.38 -13.77 0.73
N LYS A 71 9.70 -13.64 0.90
CA LYS A 71 10.65 -13.45 -0.22
C LYS A 71 10.66 -14.60 -1.23
N HIS A 72 10.20 -15.79 -0.80
CA HIS A 72 10.20 -17.02 -1.58
C HIS A 72 8.80 -17.63 -1.74
N THR A 73 7.75 -16.91 -1.31
CA THR A 73 6.37 -17.38 -1.38
C THR A 73 5.63 -16.64 -2.49
N PRO A 74 5.17 -17.32 -3.56
CA PRO A 74 4.42 -16.67 -4.63
C PRO A 74 3.01 -16.28 -4.17
N GLY A 75 2.31 -15.48 -4.99
CA GLY A 75 0.96 -15.01 -4.68
C GLY A 75 0.96 -13.71 -3.88
N ALA A 76 -0.20 -13.34 -3.33
CA ALA A 76 -0.38 -12.15 -2.51
C ALA A 76 -0.69 -12.56 -1.07
N ALA A 77 0.28 -12.47 -0.17
CA ALA A 77 0.15 -12.90 1.23
C ALA A 77 -0.90 -12.10 2.00
N LEU A 78 -1.09 -10.81 1.67
CA LEU A 78 -2.14 -9.97 2.26
C LEU A 78 -3.49 -10.13 1.54
N GLY A 79 -3.58 -11.04 0.56
CA GLY A 79 -4.67 -11.04 -0.41
C GLY A 79 -4.59 -9.82 -1.34
N THR A 80 -5.46 -9.80 -2.35
CA THR A 80 -5.52 -8.69 -3.31
C THR A 80 -6.95 -8.49 -3.78
N CYS A 81 -7.23 -7.33 -4.35
CA CYS A 81 -8.49 -7.06 -5.04
C CYS A 81 -8.25 -6.38 -6.39
N ARG A 82 -9.33 -6.30 -7.18
CA ARG A 82 -9.41 -5.46 -8.39
C ARG A 82 -10.34 -4.26 -8.20
N TYR A 83 -10.70 -3.96 -6.95
CA TYR A 83 -11.52 -2.80 -6.66
C TYR A 83 -10.75 -1.53 -7.02
N LYS A 84 -11.37 -0.69 -7.84
CA LYS A 84 -10.78 0.55 -8.35
C LYS A 84 -11.59 1.73 -7.84
N ILE A 85 -10.93 2.64 -7.13
CA ILE A 85 -11.50 3.95 -6.82
C ILE A 85 -11.54 4.75 -8.13
N ASN A 86 -12.70 4.76 -8.79
CA ASN A 86 -12.81 5.28 -10.15
C ASN A 86 -13.19 6.75 -10.19
N PHE A 87 -12.18 7.62 -10.06
CA PHE A 87 -12.33 9.08 -10.06
C PHE A 87 -12.96 9.67 -11.33
N LYS A 88 -12.93 8.95 -12.46
CA LYS A 88 -13.47 9.43 -13.75
C LYS A 88 -14.91 8.98 -13.99
N LYS A 89 -15.20 7.69 -13.77
CA LYS A 89 -16.51 7.11 -14.11
C LYS A 89 -17.53 7.25 -12.97
N ASN A 90 -17.08 7.31 -11.72
CA ASN A 90 -17.96 7.40 -10.56
C ASN A 90 -17.34 8.31 -9.46
N PRO A 91 -17.31 9.64 -9.70
CA PRO A 91 -16.66 10.58 -8.79
C PRO A 91 -17.31 10.64 -7.40
N GLU A 92 -18.64 10.48 -7.30
CA GLU A 92 -19.35 10.48 -6.01
C GLU A 92 -18.94 9.28 -5.15
N GLN A 93 -18.86 8.07 -5.73
CA GLN A 93 -18.36 6.91 -5.00
C GLN A 93 -16.88 7.04 -4.66
N ALA A 94 -16.07 7.59 -5.59
CA ALA A 94 -14.66 7.81 -5.33
C ALA A 94 -14.43 8.77 -4.16
N GLU A 95 -15.25 9.82 -4.04
CA GLU A 95 -15.21 10.73 -2.89
C GLU A 95 -15.58 10.01 -1.58
N LYS A 96 -16.61 9.17 -1.58
CA LYS A 96 -16.98 8.35 -0.41
C LYS A 96 -15.86 7.40 -0.01
N ASP A 97 -15.23 6.72 -0.97
CA ASP A 97 -14.11 5.83 -0.71
C ASP A 97 -12.92 6.59 -0.15
N MET A 98 -12.59 7.76 -0.70
CA MET A 98 -11.51 8.60 -0.19
C MET A 98 -11.81 9.13 1.22
N ASN A 99 -13.05 9.54 1.50
CA ASN A 99 -13.46 9.95 2.84
C ASN A 99 -13.26 8.80 3.84
N ARG A 100 -13.77 7.61 3.53
CA ARG A 100 -13.62 6.42 4.37
C ARG A 100 -12.16 6.03 4.56
N LEU A 101 -11.37 6.03 3.49
CA LEU A 101 -9.93 5.74 3.56
C LEU A 101 -9.20 6.72 4.49
N PHE A 102 -9.55 8.01 4.46
CA PHE A 102 -8.95 9.01 5.35
C PHE A 102 -9.43 8.93 6.80
N GLU A 103 -10.66 8.46 7.06
CA GLU A 103 -11.09 8.11 8.42
C GLU A 103 -10.16 7.06 9.02
N ILE A 104 -9.90 5.98 8.27
CA ILE A 104 -9.03 4.88 8.70
C ILE A 104 -7.57 5.34 8.83
N ILE A 105 -7.03 6.04 7.82
CA ILE A 105 -5.67 6.59 7.87
C ILE A 105 -5.45 7.43 9.13
N LYS A 106 -6.42 8.28 9.49
CA LYS A 106 -6.33 9.13 10.69
C LYS A 106 -6.52 8.33 11.97
N ALA A 107 -7.49 7.42 12.01
CA ALA A 107 -7.79 6.59 13.18
C ALA A 107 -6.58 5.73 13.59
N HIS A 108 -5.82 5.24 12.62
CA HIS A 108 -4.65 4.39 12.82
C HIS A 108 -3.32 5.16 12.77
N ASN A 109 -3.34 6.50 12.81
CA ASN A 109 -2.14 7.36 12.70
C ASN A 109 -1.21 6.97 11.53
N ILE A 110 -1.76 6.56 10.38
CA ILE A 110 -0.96 6.16 9.23
C ILE A 110 -0.27 7.39 8.64
N ARG A 111 1.06 7.39 8.65
CA ARG A 111 1.94 8.42 8.05
C ARG A 111 2.68 7.94 6.83
N TYR A 112 2.73 6.63 6.63
CA TYR A 112 3.40 5.99 5.51
C TYR A 112 2.42 5.01 4.85
N PHE A 113 2.10 5.22 3.58
CA PHE A 113 1.20 4.35 2.82
C PHE A 113 1.95 3.77 1.63
N PHE A 114 2.13 2.44 1.61
CA PHE A 114 2.79 1.72 0.54
C PHE A 114 1.79 0.83 -0.19
N TYR A 115 1.63 1.03 -1.50
CA TYR A 115 0.65 0.27 -2.28
C TYR A 115 1.27 -0.43 -3.47
N ALA A 116 1.36 -1.76 -3.39
CA ALA A 116 1.99 -2.60 -4.40
C ALA A 116 1.00 -2.96 -5.51
N GLY A 117 1.27 -2.49 -6.72
CA GLY A 117 0.36 -2.72 -7.84
C GLY A 117 0.81 -2.11 -9.17
N GLY A 118 -0.05 -2.29 -10.18
CA GLY A 118 0.14 -1.75 -11.54
C GLY A 118 -0.38 -0.32 -11.68
N ASN A 119 -0.62 0.11 -12.92
CA ASN A 119 -0.99 1.48 -13.29
C ASN A 119 -2.10 2.09 -12.41
N ASP A 120 -3.21 1.38 -12.20
CA ASP A 120 -4.34 1.85 -11.37
C ASP A 120 -3.99 2.05 -9.89
N SER A 121 -3.04 1.27 -9.38
CA SER A 121 -2.57 1.38 -7.99
C SER A 121 -1.62 2.55 -7.83
N GLN A 122 -0.81 2.85 -8.85
CA GLN A 122 0.03 4.04 -8.89
C GLN A 122 -0.83 5.32 -8.93
N ASP A 123 -1.89 5.35 -9.75
CA ASP A 123 -2.85 6.47 -9.77
C ASP A 123 -3.55 6.62 -8.41
N THR A 124 -4.06 5.54 -7.82
CA THR A 124 -4.69 5.57 -6.49
C THR A 124 -3.75 6.15 -5.44
N THR A 125 -2.48 5.73 -5.43
CA THR A 125 -1.48 6.21 -4.46
C THR A 125 -1.20 7.70 -4.62
N ASN A 126 -1.07 8.17 -5.86
CA ASN A 126 -0.94 9.60 -6.15
C ASN A 126 -2.18 10.39 -5.68
N LYS A 127 -3.39 9.85 -5.89
CA LYS A 127 -4.63 10.48 -5.42
C LYS A 127 -4.71 10.54 -3.89
N VAL A 128 -4.23 9.52 -3.18
CA VAL A 128 -4.09 9.55 -1.72
C VAL A 128 -3.16 10.67 -1.29
N HIS A 129 -1.97 10.81 -1.91
CA HIS A 129 -1.04 11.90 -1.61
C HIS A 129 -1.68 13.28 -1.80
N LEU A 130 -2.29 13.52 -2.97
CA LEU A 130 -2.91 14.80 -3.30
C LEU A 130 -4.08 15.13 -2.36
N GLU A 131 -4.88 14.12 -2.01
CA GLU A 131 -6.02 14.30 -1.11
C GLU A 131 -5.57 14.58 0.33
N ALA A 132 -4.47 13.97 0.78
CA ALA A 132 -3.88 14.25 2.08
C ALA A 132 -3.43 15.72 2.19
N ALA A 133 -2.77 16.22 1.14
CA ALA A 133 -2.35 17.62 1.06
C ALA A 133 -3.54 18.59 1.17
N LYS A 134 -4.65 18.32 0.47
CA LYS A 134 -5.89 19.13 0.61
C LYS A 134 -6.46 19.09 2.03
N ARG A 135 -6.35 17.95 2.70
CA ARG A 135 -6.87 17.74 4.07
C ARG A 135 -5.93 18.25 5.15
N GLY A 136 -4.77 18.81 4.79
CA GLY A 136 -3.74 19.23 5.76
C GLY A 136 -3.24 18.07 6.62
N TYR A 137 -3.19 16.86 6.06
CA TYR A 137 -2.74 15.67 6.77
C TYR A 137 -1.41 15.20 6.19
N ASP A 138 -0.35 15.26 6.98
CA ASP A 138 0.97 14.83 6.53
C ASP A 138 1.03 13.29 6.43
N ILE A 139 1.27 12.82 5.20
CA ILE A 139 1.48 11.42 4.86
C ILE A 139 2.45 11.32 3.67
N ARG A 140 3.24 10.24 3.64
CA ARG A 140 4.00 9.83 2.47
C ARG A 140 3.28 8.63 1.85
N ALA A 141 2.73 8.81 0.65
CA ALA A 141 2.12 7.73 -0.12
C ALA A 141 3.07 7.32 -1.25
N ILE A 142 3.52 6.07 -1.23
CA ILE A 142 4.53 5.52 -2.13
C ILE A 142 3.94 4.32 -2.87
N GLY A 143 3.93 4.41 -4.20
CA GLY A 143 3.53 3.29 -5.03
C GLY A 143 4.69 2.30 -5.18
N VAL A 144 4.42 1.02 -4.98
CA VAL A 144 5.41 -0.05 -5.17
C VAL A 144 5.14 -0.72 -6.52
N PRO A 145 6.04 -0.60 -7.51
CA PRO A 145 5.77 -1.04 -8.87
C PRO A 145 5.61 -2.55 -8.95
N LYS A 146 4.56 -3.01 -9.63
CA LYS A 146 4.28 -4.43 -9.86
C LYS A 146 3.40 -4.60 -11.10
N THR A 147 3.80 -5.42 -12.05
CA THR A 147 2.97 -5.88 -13.18
C THR A 147 3.70 -7.00 -13.92
N ILE A 148 2.96 -8.00 -14.40
CA ILE A 148 3.53 -9.04 -15.26
C ILE A 148 3.58 -8.57 -16.71
N ASP A 149 2.87 -7.49 -17.04
CA ASP A 149 2.70 -6.98 -18.40
C ASP A 149 3.85 -6.04 -18.82
N ASN A 150 4.76 -5.72 -17.88
CA ASN A 150 5.86 -4.76 -18.06
C ASN A 150 5.41 -3.40 -18.63
N ASP A 151 4.24 -2.92 -18.18
CA ASP A 151 3.53 -1.78 -18.77
C ASP A 151 3.53 -0.51 -17.87
N LEU A 152 4.30 -0.50 -16.79
CA LEU A 152 4.52 0.73 -16.02
C LEU A 152 5.57 1.59 -16.74
N PRO A 153 5.30 2.89 -16.98
CA PRO A 153 6.25 3.76 -17.65
C PRO A 153 7.46 4.07 -16.76
N HIS A 154 8.53 4.57 -17.38
CA HIS A 154 9.77 5.08 -16.77
C HIS A 154 10.70 4.03 -16.12
N THR A 155 10.14 3.01 -15.47
CA THR A 155 10.95 1.88 -14.99
C THR A 155 11.37 1.01 -16.18
N ASP A 156 12.60 0.48 -16.14
CA ASP A 156 13.14 -0.38 -17.19
C ASP A 156 12.39 -1.71 -17.27
N HIS A 157 12.14 -2.31 -16.10
CA HIS A 157 11.33 -3.52 -15.95
C HIS A 157 10.52 -3.49 -14.66
N THR A 158 9.38 -4.19 -14.66
CA THR A 158 8.50 -4.26 -13.49
C THR A 158 8.62 -5.59 -12.75
N PRO A 159 8.65 -5.58 -11.41
CA PRO A 159 8.65 -6.80 -10.62
C PRO A 159 7.48 -7.74 -10.96
N GLY A 160 7.83 -8.98 -11.31
CA GLY A 160 6.90 -10.05 -11.71
C GLY A 160 6.84 -10.34 -13.21
N TYR A 161 7.48 -9.52 -14.06
CA TYR A 161 7.60 -9.80 -15.50
C TYR A 161 8.64 -10.88 -15.82
N GLY A 162 9.80 -10.83 -15.15
CA GLY A 162 10.92 -11.75 -15.36
C GLY A 162 10.81 -13.08 -14.65
#